data_AF-A0A2J1DR73-F1
#
_entry.id   AF-A0A2J1DR73-F1
#
_cell.length_a   1.000
_cell.length_b   1.000
_cell.length_c   1.000
_cell.angle_alpha   90.00
_cell.angle_beta   90.00
_cell.angle_gamma   90.00
#
_symmetry.space_group_name_H-M   'P 1'
#
loop_
_entity.id
_entity.type
_entity.pdbx_description
1 polymer ?
#
loop_
_entity_poly.entity_id
_entity_poly.type
_entity_poly.pdbx_seq_one_letter_code
_entity_poly.pdbx_strand_id
1 'polypeptide(L)'
;MAGAGELARWGGVMTPKYGISVRVMHGVLTDLPLEECKPIDFGGRKFCETCGICADACPMGAISKDEPTWDAAKPYQYGGYLTWRTDMAVCSHCPVCQGTCPFNAFDKSGVHELVKGTVANTSIFNGFFTSMDKSFDYGRKPPEEWWNSEQPVTGIDTSI
;
A
#
# COMPACT_ATOMS: atom_id res chain seq x y z
N MET A 1 -17.03 -8.99 -1.79
CA MET A 1 -15.71 -8.32 -1.92
C MET A 1 -14.93 -9.04 -3.01
N ALA A 2 -14.16 -8.33 -3.85
CA ALA A 2 -13.60 -8.88 -5.10
C ALA A 2 -12.21 -9.54 -5.00
N GLY A 3 -11.62 -9.68 -3.81
CA GLY A 3 -10.32 -10.35 -3.65
C GLY A 3 -9.11 -9.62 -4.25
N ALA A 4 -9.24 -8.34 -4.60
CA ALA A 4 -8.18 -7.61 -5.30
C ALA A 4 -6.93 -7.31 -4.45
N GLY A 5 -7.08 -7.28 -3.12
CA GLY A 5 -6.02 -6.84 -2.22
C GLY A 5 -6.44 -6.88 -0.75
N GLU A 6 -5.51 -6.49 0.10
CA GLU A 6 -5.68 -6.38 1.56
C GLU A 6 -5.77 -4.94 2.01
N LEU A 7 -6.41 -4.71 3.16
CA LEU A 7 -6.45 -3.39 3.80
C LEU A 7 -5.10 -3.06 4.45
N ALA A 8 -4.48 -1.96 4.02
CA ALA A 8 -3.18 -1.50 4.50
C ALA A 8 -3.26 -0.26 5.40
N ARG A 9 -2.15 0.08 6.07
CA ARG A 9 -2.06 1.17 7.06
C ARG A 9 -2.53 2.54 6.56
N TRP A 10 -2.35 2.85 5.28
CA TRP A 10 -2.78 4.13 4.71
C TRP A 10 -4.32 4.28 4.63
N GLY A 11 -5.08 3.23 4.93
CA GLY A 11 -6.54 3.23 4.97
C GLY A 11 -7.21 2.76 3.69
N GLY A 12 -6.47 2.18 2.75
CA GLY A 12 -6.98 1.67 1.49
C GLY A 12 -6.43 0.30 1.12
N VAL A 13 -6.80 -0.18 -0.07
CA VAL A 13 -6.41 -1.50 -0.56
C VAL A 13 -4.95 -1.49 -1.04
N MET A 14 -4.24 -2.58 -0.74
CA MET A 14 -2.91 -2.91 -1.22
C MET A 14 -2.97 -4.21 -1.99
N THR A 15 -2.54 -4.17 -3.24
CA THR A 15 -2.53 -5.32 -4.14
C THR A 15 -1.17 -6.01 -4.13
N PRO A 16 -1.11 -7.35 -4.34
CA PRO A 16 0.16 -8.06 -4.40
C PRO A 16 1.10 -7.55 -5.51
N LYS A 17 0.56 -7.24 -6.69
CA LYS A 17 1.35 -6.86 -7.87
C LYS A 17 1.78 -5.39 -7.87
N TYR A 18 0.87 -4.47 -7.54
CA TYR A 18 1.11 -3.02 -7.68
C TYR A 18 1.18 -2.28 -6.35
N GLY A 19 1.18 -3.00 -5.22
CA GLY A 19 1.13 -2.41 -3.89
C GLY A 19 -0.06 -1.46 -3.75
N ILE A 20 0.20 -0.24 -3.29
CA ILE A 20 -0.78 0.84 -3.10
C ILE A 20 -0.75 1.87 -4.25
N SER A 21 -0.01 1.59 -5.34
CA SER A 21 0.06 2.41 -6.56
C SER A 21 -1.04 2.03 -7.58
N VAL A 22 -2.18 1.53 -7.10
CA VAL A 22 -3.35 1.23 -7.94
C VAL A 22 -4.48 2.19 -7.62
N ARG A 23 -5.24 2.58 -8.65
CA ARG A 23 -6.47 3.36 -8.48
C ARG A 23 -7.68 2.43 -8.61
N VAL A 24 -8.52 2.42 -7.59
CA VAL A 24 -9.84 1.78 -7.65
C VAL A 24 -10.84 2.85 -8.06
N MET A 25 -11.21 2.87 -9.34
CA MET A 25 -11.99 3.97 -9.90
C MET A 25 -13.49 3.80 -9.63
N HIS A 26 -14.11 2.66 -9.96
CA HIS A 26 -15.54 2.41 -9.74
C HIS A 26 -15.85 0.91 -9.65
N GLY A 27 -16.72 0.52 -8.72
CA GLY A 27 -17.38 -0.78 -8.75
C GLY A 27 -18.62 -0.71 -9.65
N VAL A 28 -18.76 -1.66 -10.57
CA VAL A 28 -19.96 -1.78 -11.41
C VAL A 28 -20.93 -2.73 -10.73
N LEU A 29 -22.10 -2.22 -10.34
CA LEU A 29 -23.18 -3.04 -9.82
C LEU A 29 -23.96 -3.61 -11.00
N THR A 30 -24.14 -4.92 -11.03
CA THR A 30 -24.87 -5.62 -12.09
C THR A 30 -25.55 -6.85 -11.52
N ASP A 31 -26.65 -7.25 -12.17
CA ASP A 31 -27.38 -8.49 -11.95
C ASP A 31 -26.86 -9.64 -12.85
N LEU A 32 -25.85 -9.39 -13.68
CA LEU A 32 -25.16 -10.41 -14.46
C LEU A 32 -24.61 -11.49 -13.51
N PRO A 33 -24.93 -12.78 -13.71
CA PRO A 33 -24.41 -13.85 -12.88
C PRO A 33 -22.91 -14.03 -13.13
N LEU A 34 -22.10 -13.61 -12.17
CA LEU A 34 -20.64 -13.73 -12.17
C LEU A 34 -20.20 -14.64 -11.03
N GLU A 35 -19.11 -15.37 -11.23
CA GLU A 35 -18.48 -16.14 -10.15
C GLU A 35 -17.87 -15.20 -9.11
N GLU A 36 -18.09 -15.48 -7.82
CA GLU A 36 -17.53 -14.68 -6.74
C GLU A 36 -16.04 -14.95 -6.55
N CYS A 37 -15.23 -13.88 -6.62
CA CYS A 37 -13.82 -13.96 -6.24
C CYS A 37 -13.65 -14.17 -4.72
N LYS A 38 -12.67 -14.99 -4.34
CA LYS A 38 -12.32 -15.21 -2.92
C LYS A 38 -11.47 -14.06 -2.38
N PRO A 39 -11.59 -13.71 -1.09
CA PRO A 39 -10.60 -12.86 -0.41
C PRO A 39 -9.20 -13.47 -0.51
N ILE A 40 -8.18 -12.61 -0.49
CA ILE A 40 -6.78 -13.02 -0.51
C ILE A 40 -6.09 -12.70 0.82
N ASP A 41 -5.08 -13.50 1.15
CA ASP A 41 -4.12 -13.24 2.23
C ASP A 41 -2.70 -13.48 1.67
N PHE A 42 -2.02 -12.40 1.36
CA PHE A 42 -0.62 -12.31 1.00
C PHE A 42 0.21 -11.66 2.13
N GLY A 43 -0.31 -11.57 3.35
CA GLY A 43 0.40 -11.08 4.54
C GLY A 43 0.77 -9.60 4.54
N GLY A 44 0.25 -8.80 3.60
CA GLY A 44 0.53 -7.38 3.48
C GLY A 44 0.03 -6.56 4.68
N ARG A 45 -1.12 -6.93 5.23
CA ARG A 45 -1.71 -6.34 6.44
C ARG A 45 -0.82 -6.61 7.67
N LYS A 46 -0.32 -7.82 7.82
CA LYS A 46 0.57 -8.20 8.94
C LYS A 46 1.88 -7.42 8.87
N PHE A 47 2.40 -7.18 7.67
CA PHE A 47 3.56 -6.29 7.51
C PHE A 47 3.25 -4.85 7.93
N CYS A 48 2.05 -4.35 7.62
CA CYS A 48 1.62 -3.00 8.00
C CYS A 48 1.61 -2.77 9.51
N GLU A 49 1.33 -3.79 10.33
CA GLU A 49 1.38 -3.71 11.80
C GLU A 49 2.75 -3.22 12.30
N THR A 50 3.82 -3.71 11.68
CA THR A 50 5.21 -3.38 12.08
C THR A 50 5.91 -2.30 11.26
N CYS A 51 5.48 -2.07 10.01
CA CYS A 51 6.23 -1.24 9.05
C CYS A 51 6.18 0.27 9.38
N GLY A 52 4.99 0.86 9.42
CA GLY A 52 4.79 2.28 9.80
C GLY A 52 5.39 3.35 8.86
N ILE A 53 6.13 2.99 7.81
CA ILE A 53 6.90 3.94 6.96
C ILE A 53 6.01 5.06 6.39
N CYS A 54 4.83 4.71 5.86
CA CYS A 54 3.92 5.71 5.31
C CYS A 54 3.41 6.71 6.36
N ALA A 55 3.25 6.29 7.61
CA ALA A 55 2.81 7.13 8.71
C ALA A 55 3.94 8.05 9.22
N ASP A 56 5.20 7.57 9.19
CA ASP A 56 6.38 8.40 9.46
C ASP A 56 6.63 9.44 8.37
N ALA A 57 6.41 9.05 7.11
CA ALA A 57 6.67 9.88 5.95
C ALA A 57 5.59 10.95 5.69
N CYS A 58 4.41 10.82 6.29
CA CYS A 58 3.28 11.70 6.01
C CYS A 58 3.53 13.12 6.52
N PRO A 59 3.62 14.14 5.64
CA PRO A 59 3.89 15.52 6.07
C PRO A 59 2.75 16.12 6.89
N MET A 60 1.54 15.59 6.73
CA MET A 60 0.34 16.06 7.43
C MET A 60 0.06 15.30 8.74
N GLY A 61 0.81 14.23 9.03
CA GLY A 61 0.50 13.33 10.14
C GLY A 61 -0.89 12.67 10.03
N ALA A 62 -1.42 12.53 8.82
CA ALA A 62 -2.78 12.05 8.58
C ALA A 62 -2.96 10.56 8.85
N ILE A 63 -1.90 9.76 8.72
CA ILE A 63 -1.96 8.29 8.83
C ILE A 63 -1.63 7.89 10.26
N SER A 64 -2.50 7.06 10.86
CA SER A 64 -2.30 6.58 12.24
C SER A 64 -1.04 5.73 12.39
N LYS A 65 -0.27 6.02 13.44
CA LYS A 65 0.89 5.23 13.87
C LYS A 65 0.51 4.12 14.85
N ASP A 66 -0.67 4.22 15.44
CA ASP A 66 -1.15 3.29 16.46
C ASP A 66 -1.61 1.96 15.84
N GLU A 67 -2.07 1.07 16.72
CA GLU A 67 -2.73 -0.17 16.35
C GLU A 67 -4.07 0.09 15.62
N PRO A 68 -4.50 -0.82 14.74
CA PRO A 68 -5.79 -0.66 14.07
C PRO A 68 -6.93 -0.75 15.09
N THR A 69 -8.01 -0.01 14.84
CA THR A 69 -9.18 0.06 15.73
C THR A 69 -10.48 -0.22 14.99
N TRP A 70 -11.46 -0.76 15.71
CA TRP A 70 -12.84 -0.91 15.24
C TRP A 70 -13.61 0.41 15.28
N ASP A 71 -13.20 1.32 16.18
CA ASP A 71 -13.91 2.55 16.45
C ASP A 71 -13.61 3.63 15.41
N ALA A 72 -14.62 4.44 15.13
CA ALA A 72 -14.47 5.66 14.37
C ALA A 72 -14.31 6.83 15.35
N ALA A 73 -13.12 7.42 15.41
CA ALA A 73 -12.84 8.54 16.31
C ALA A 73 -13.46 9.87 15.81
N LYS A 74 -13.83 9.93 14.52
CA LYS A 74 -14.26 11.16 13.85
C LYS A 74 -15.59 10.97 13.11
N PRO A 75 -16.43 12.02 12.98
CA PRO A 75 -17.76 11.91 12.37
C PRO A 75 -17.79 11.43 10.92
N TYR A 76 -16.72 11.67 10.17
CA TYR A 76 -16.57 11.26 8.77
C TYR A 76 -15.87 9.90 8.60
N GLN A 77 -15.54 9.22 9.71
CA GLN A 77 -15.02 7.86 9.68
C GLN A 77 -16.15 6.87 9.90
N TYR A 78 -16.13 5.77 9.16
CA TYR A 78 -17.09 4.69 9.32
C TYR A 78 -16.52 3.60 10.23
N GLY A 79 -17.23 3.29 11.32
CA GLY A 79 -16.89 2.17 12.20
C GLY A 79 -17.24 0.80 11.60
N GLY A 80 -17.09 -0.26 12.39
CA GLY A 80 -17.57 -1.61 12.04
C GLY A 80 -16.57 -2.48 11.27
N TYR A 81 -15.33 -2.01 11.09
CA TYR A 81 -14.22 -2.80 10.57
C TYR A 81 -12.90 -2.34 11.19
N LEU A 82 -11.99 -3.30 11.40
CA LEU A 82 -10.69 -3.08 12.02
C LEU A 82 -9.70 -2.44 11.04
N THR A 83 -9.31 -1.19 11.27
CA THR A 83 -8.38 -0.47 10.39
C THR A 83 -7.52 0.57 11.10
N TRP A 84 -6.42 0.95 10.46
CA TRP A 84 -5.76 2.21 10.72
C TRP A 84 -6.62 3.35 10.17
N ARG A 85 -6.95 4.29 11.05
CA ARG A 85 -7.86 5.39 10.73
C ARG A 85 -7.05 6.56 10.19
N THR A 86 -7.05 6.73 8.86
CA THR A 86 -6.46 7.92 8.22
C THR A 86 -7.40 9.11 8.37
N ASP A 87 -6.84 10.24 8.76
CA ASP A 87 -7.53 11.51 8.88
C ASP A 87 -7.62 12.21 7.51
N MET A 88 -8.71 11.97 6.81
CA MET A 88 -8.94 12.56 5.49
C MET A 88 -9.20 14.07 5.52
N ALA A 89 -9.47 14.68 6.68
CA ALA A 89 -9.66 16.13 6.76
C ALA A 89 -8.35 16.91 6.68
N VAL A 90 -7.23 16.30 7.08
CA VAL A 90 -5.89 16.91 7.01
C VAL A 90 -5.05 16.35 5.86
N CYS A 91 -5.48 15.25 5.25
CA CYS A 91 -4.82 14.66 4.08
C CYS A 91 -4.95 15.59 2.87
N SER A 92 -3.81 16.05 2.32
CA SER A 92 -3.78 16.90 1.12
C SER A 92 -3.77 16.12 -0.20
N HIS A 93 -3.99 14.80 -0.15
CA HIS A 93 -3.89 13.89 -1.31
C HIS A 93 -2.56 13.98 -2.08
N CYS A 94 -1.46 14.32 -1.40
CA CYS A 94 -0.12 14.21 -1.99
C CYS A 94 0.27 12.73 -2.17
N PRO A 95 1.20 12.34 -3.04
CA PRO A 95 1.50 10.93 -3.29
C PRO A 95 2.56 10.34 -2.34
N VAL A 96 2.92 11.03 -1.24
CA VAL A 96 4.10 10.65 -0.43
C VAL A 96 4.00 9.25 0.16
N CYS A 97 2.82 8.88 0.68
CA CYS A 97 2.60 7.54 1.24
C CYS A 97 2.71 6.44 0.17
N GLN A 98 2.29 6.73 -1.08
CA GLN A 98 2.45 5.84 -2.22
C GLN A 98 3.93 5.73 -2.61
N GLY A 99 4.64 6.84 -2.77
CA GLY A 99 6.05 6.81 -3.15
C GLY A 99 6.93 6.00 -2.19
N THR A 100 6.62 6.01 -0.89
CA THR A 100 7.46 5.37 0.14
C THR A 100 7.08 3.93 0.51
N CYS A 101 6.02 3.37 -0.06
CA CYS A 101 5.55 2.04 0.35
C CYS A 101 6.48 0.93 -0.17
N PRO A 102 6.99 0.02 0.68
CA PRO A 102 7.86 -1.08 0.22
C PRO A 102 7.21 -2.01 -0.81
N PHE A 103 5.88 -2.12 -0.77
CA PHE A 103 5.11 -2.93 -1.74
C PHE A 103 4.98 -2.28 -3.12
N ASN A 104 5.39 -1.01 -3.27
CA ASN A 104 5.39 -0.31 -4.56
C ASN A 104 6.72 -0.46 -5.33
N ALA A 105 7.75 -1.06 -4.72
CA ALA A 105 8.97 -1.39 -5.43
C ALA A 105 8.64 -2.47 -6.49
N PHE A 106 8.73 -2.09 -7.76
CA PHE A 106 8.50 -2.97 -8.90
C PHE A 106 9.71 -3.88 -9.15
N ASP A 107 9.43 -5.08 -9.66
CA ASP A 107 10.29 -6.26 -9.65
C ASP A 107 11.46 -6.21 -10.66
N LYS A 108 12.27 -5.15 -10.65
CA LYS A 108 13.53 -5.12 -11.42
C LYS A 108 14.61 -6.03 -10.82
N SER A 109 14.40 -6.52 -9.60
CA SER A 109 15.27 -7.43 -8.86
C SER A 109 14.42 -8.45 -8.10
N GLY A 110 14.62 -9.76 -8.31
CA GLY A 110 13.87 -10.83 -7.63
C GLY A 110 13.99 -10.85 -6.09
N VAL A 111 14.87 -10.02 -5.54
CA VAL A 111 15.00 -9.76 -4.10
C VAL A 111 13.71 -9.16 -3.53
N HIS A 112 13.04 -8.24 -4.23
CA HIS A 112 11.81 -7.63 -3.71
C HIS A 112 10.64 -8.61 -3.66
N GLU A 113 10.55 -9.55 -4.61
CA GLU A 113 9.55 -10.62 -4.59
C GLU A 113 9.81 -11.60 -3.42
N LEU A 114 11.08 -11.99 -3.21
CA LEU A 114 11.48 -12.80 -2.06
C LEU A 114 11.19 -12.09 -0.73
N VAL A 115 11.51 -10.79 -0.63
CA VAL A 115 11.25 -10.00 0.57
C VAL A 115 9.75 -9.90 0.81
N LYS A 116 8.93 -9.54 -0.19
CA LYS A 116 7.46 -9.51 -0.12
C LYS A 116 6.90 -10.86 0.36
N GLY A 117 7.35 -11.96 -0.23
CA GLY A 117 6.95 -13.31 0.17
C GLY A 117 7.41 -13.70 1.58
N THR A 118 8.57 -13.21 2.02
CA THR A 118 9.11 -13.48 3.36
C THR A 118 8.40 -12.64 4.42
N VAL A 119 8.17 -11.35 4.18
CA VAL A 119 7.44 -10.47 5.14
C VAL A 119 5.98 -10.85 5.27
N ALA A 120 5.39 -11.39 4.20
CA ALA A 120 4.06 -11.93 4.19
C ALA A 120 3.89 -13.10 5.18
N ASN A 121 4.86 -14.02 5.18
CA ASN A 121 4.74 -15.30 5.89
C ASN A 121 5.50 -15.32 7.23
N THR A 122 6.56 -14.53 7.36
CA THR A 122 7.51 -14.60 8.49
C THR A 122 7.73 -13.22 9.11
N SER A 123 6.88 -12.86 10.06
CA SER A 123 6.88 -11.52 10.66
C SER A 123 8.09 -11.19 11.54
N ILE A 124 8.94 -12.17 11.88
CA ILE A 124 10.13 -11.98 12.72
C ILE A 124 11.16 -11.05 12.08
N PHE A 125 11.19 -10.97 10.75
CA PHE A 125 12.14 -10.13 10.01
C PHE A 125 11.54 -8.80 9.57
N ASN A 126 10.29 -8.50 9.90
CA ASN A 126 9.63 -7.28 9.41
C ASN A 126 10.37 -6.00 9.84
N GLY A 127 10.90 -5.98 11.07
CA GLY A 127 11.71 -4.85 11.55
C GLY A 127 12.99 -4.67 10.73
N PHE A 128 13.70 -5.76 10.43
CA PHE A 128 14.88 -5.74 9.57
C PHE A 128 14.58 -5.21 8.18
N PHE A 129 13.53 -5.72 7.53
CA PHE A 129 13.13 -5.26 6.19
C PHE A 129 12.63 -3.81 6.18
N THR A 130 11.99 -3.37 7.26
CA THR A 130 11.59 -1.96 7.44
C THR A 130 12.83 -1.05 7.54
N SER A 131 13.83 -1.43 8.34
CA SER A 131 15.11 -0.69 8.45
C SER A 131 15.88 -0.68 7.13
N MET A 132 15.84 -1.78 6.39
CA MET A 132 16.46 -1.89 5.07
C MET A 132 15.82 -0.92 4.07
N ASP A 133 14.49 -0.90 3.99
CA ASP A 133 13.75 0.01 3.10
C ASP A 133 14.05 1.49 3.43
N LYS A 134 14.02 1.85 4.73
CA LYS A 134 14.40 3.18 5.21
C LYS A 134 15.84 3.57 4.85
N SER A 135 16.74 2.59 4.73
CA SER A 135 18.16 2.83 4.43
C SER A 135 18.44 2.95 2.94
N PHE A 136 17.69 2.22 2.10
CA PHE A 136 17.86 2.26 0.66
C PHE A 136 17.07 3.38 -0.03
N ASP A 137 15.96 3.85 0.57
CA ASP A 137 15.14 4.98 0.12
C ASP A 137 14.78 4.94 -1.39
N TYR A 138 14.51 3.73 -1.92
CA TYR A 138 14.24 3.52 -3.36
C TYR A 138 12.99 4.23 -3.88
N GLY A 139 12.11 4.69 -2.99
CA GLY A 139 10.78 5.20 -3.32
C GLY A 139 10.75 6.64 -3.84
N ARG A 140 11.70 7.49 -3.44
CA ARG A 140 11.70 8.92 -3.78
C ARG A 140 12.82 9.24 -4.76
N LYS A 141 12.46 9.41 -6.02
CA LYS A 141 13.39 9.82 -7.08
C LYS A 141 13.30 11.32 -7.34
N PRO A 142 14.41 11.98 -7.74
CA PRO A 142 14.37 13.37 -8.17
C PRO A 142 13.40 13.55 -9.36
N PRO A 143 12.44 14.50 -9.29
CA PRO A 143 11.46 14.69 -10.36
C PRO A 143 12.08 15.00 -11.73
N GLU A 144 13.25 15.63 -11.76
CA GLU A 144 14.01 15.96 -12.96
C GLU A 144 14.47 14.74 -13.74
N GLU A 145 14.74 13.62 -13.06
CA GLU A 145 15.19 12.37 -13.70
C GLU A 145 14.05 11.69 -14.46
N TRP A 146 12.79 11.98 -14.11
CA TRP A 146 11.61 11.39 -14.74
C TRP A 146 11.62 11.55 -16.26
N TRP A 147 11.93 12.76 -16.75
CA TRP A 147 11.93 13.09 -18.18
C TRP A 147 12.98 12.34 -18.98
N ASN A 148 14.03 11.86 -18.31
CA ASN A 148 15.13 11.13 -18.93
C ASN A 148 15.01 9.62 -18.73
N SER A 149 14.01 9.16 -17.98
CA SER A 149 13.78 7.73 -17.76
C SER A 149 13.02 7.09 -18.92
N GLU A 150 13.23 5.79 -19.13
CA GLU A 150 12.47 5.03 -20.12
C GLU A 150 10.99 5.00 -19.72
N GLN A 151 10.16 5.73 -20.49
CA GLN A 151 8.74 5.83 -20.25
C GLN A 151 7.99 4.74 -21.02
N PRO A 152 7.20 3.89 -20.35
CA PRO A 152 6.39 2.91 -21.04
C PRO A 152 5.27 3.56 -21.84
N VAL A 153 4.93 2.96 -23.00
CA VAL A 153 3.77 3.37 -23.80
C VAL A 153 2.50 3.23 -22.94
N THR A 154 1.70 4.29 -22.84
CA THR A 154 0.51 4.41 -21.95
C THR A 154 0.79 4.43 -20.44
N GLY A 155 2.05 4.53 -20.01
CA GLY A 155 2.39 4.57 -18.58
C GLY A 155 2.33 3.21 -17.88
N ILE A 156 2.28 2.11 -18.64
CA ILE A 156 2.25 0.74 -18.13
C ILE A 156 3.50 -0.01 -18.59
N ASP A 157 4.38 -0.34 -17.65
CA ASP A 157 5.55 -1.17 -17.94
C ASP A 157 5.09 -2.60 -18.32
N THR A 158 5.39 -2.99 -19.56
CA THR A 158 5.01 -4.29 -20.15
C THR A 158 6.10 -5.35 -19.99
N SER A 159 7.24 -4.99 -19.39
CA SER A 159 8.35 -5.91 -19.13
C SER A 159 8.20 -6.72 -17.83
N ILE A 160 7.17 -6.42 -17.02
CA ILE A 160 6.89 -6.99 -15.69
C ILE A 160 5.59 -7.80 -15.59
#